data_AF-Q4VVH6-F1
#
_entry.id   AF-Q4VVH6-F1
#
_cell.length_a   1.000
_cell.length_b   1.000
_cell.length_c   1.000
_cell.angle_alpha   90.00
_cell.angle_beta   90.00
_cell.angle_gamma   90.00
#
_symmetry.space_group_name_H-M   'P 1'
#
loop_
_entity.id
_entity.type
_entity.pdbx_description
1 polymer ?
#
loop_
_entity_poly.entity_id
_entity_poly.type
_entity_poly.pdbx_seq_one_letter_code
_entity_poly.pdbx_strand_id
1 'polypeptide(L)' 'MPRAPRCRAVRALLRGRYREVLPLATFLRRLGPPGRLLVRRGDPAAFRALVAQCLVCVPWGARPPPAAPCFRQVSCPQ' A
#
# COMPACT_ATOMS: atom_id res chain seq x y z
N MET A 1 17.84 4.28 -2.49
CA MET A 1 18.00 4.01 -1.04
C MET A 1 18.16 2.51 -0.83
N PRO A 2 19.16 2.07 -0.05
CA PRO A 2 19.32 0.65 0.25
C PRO A 2 18.15 0.21 1.13
N ARG A 3 17.50 -0.91 0.79
CA ARG A 3 16.40 -1.46 1.60
C ARG A 3 16.97 -1.84 2.96
N ALA A 4 16.55 -1.13 4.01
CA ALA A 4 16.97 -1.42 5.36
C ALA A 4 16.68 -2.90 5.70
N PRO A 5 17.64 -3.66 6.25
CA PRO A 5 17.47 -5.09 6.57
C PRO A 5 16.27 -5.36 7.48
N ARG A 6 15.88 -4.38 8.32
CA ARG A 6 14.67 -4.41 9.17
C ARG A 6 13.38 -4.63 8.37
N CYS A 7 13.29 -4.11 7.13
CA CYS A 7 12.12 -4.32 6.27
C CYS A 7 11.93 -5.79 5.86
N ARG A 8 13.01 -6.59 5.79
CA ARG A 8 12.91 -8.01 5.43
C ARG A 8 12.36 -8.83 6.59
N ALA A 9 12.82 -8.58 7.81
CA ALA A 9 12.33 -9.24 9.02
C ALA A 9 10.84 -8.94 9.28
N VAL A 10 10.44 -7.67 9.18
CA VAL A 10 9.02 -7.27 9.31
C VAL A 10 8.15 -7.96 8.26
N ARG A 11 8.59 -8.01 7.00
CA ARG A 11 7.85 -8.73 5.94
C ARG A 11 7.76 -10.23 6.21
N ALA A 12 8.79 -10.85 6.75
CA ALA A 12 8.76 -12.27 7.10
C ALA A 12 7.75 -12.53 8.22
N LEU A 13 7.76 -11.71 9.27
CA LEU A 13 6.79 -11.78 10.37
C LEU A 13 5.34 -11.64 9.86
N LEU A 14 5.07 -10.62 9.04
CA LEU A 14 3.73 -10.37 8.50
C LEU A 14 3.25 -11.53 7.62
N ARG A 15 4.13 -12.15 6.83
CA ARG A 15 3.76 -13.33 6.01
C ARG A 15 3.38 -14.56 6.83
N GLY A 16 3.84 -14.66 8.08
CA GLY A 16 3.40 -15.72 9.00
C GLY A 16 2.01 -15.48 9.60
N ARG A 17 1.45 -14.26 9.49
CA ARG A 17 0.17 -13.87 10.13
C ARG A 17 -0.93 -13.48 9.14
N TYR A 18 -0.56 -13.08 7.92
CA TYR A 18 -1.47 -12.63 6.88
C TYR A 18 -1.38 -13.51 5.65
N ARG A 19 -2.51 -13.67 4.95
CA ARG A 19 -2.59 -14.44 3.69
C ARG A 19 -1.76 -13.78 2.58
N GLU A 20 -1.86 -12.46 2.46
CA GLU A 20 -1.07 -11.68 1.51
C GLU A 20 -0.39 -10.51 2.21
N VAL A 21 0.86 -10.24 1.82
CA VAL A 21 1.62 -9.05 2.22
C VAL A 21 2.23 -8.44 0.96
N LEU A 22 1.70 -7.29 0.56
CA LEU A 22 2.01 -6.65 -0.72
C LEU A 22 2.62 -5.26 -0.48
N PRO A 23 3.58 -4.82 -1.31
CA PRO A 23 3.92 -3.40 -1.37
C PRO A 23 2.69 -2.57 -1.78
N LEU A 24 2.50 -1.39 -1.18
CA LEU A 24 1.36 -0.50 -1.51
C LEU A 24 1.28 -0.22 -3.02
N ALA A 25 2.40 0.04 -3.69
CA ALA A 25 2.43 0.23 -5.15
C ALA A 25 1.90 -0.97 -5.95
N THR A 26 2.06 -2.19 -5.45
CA THR A 26 1.49 -3.39 -6.10
C THR A 26 -0.01 -3.47 -5.89
N PHE A 27 -0.47 -3.14 -4.69
CA PHE A 27 -1.90 -3.05 -4.40
C PHE A 27 -2.60 -1.97 -5.25
N LEU A 28 -2.01 -0.78 -5.37
CA LEU A 28 -2.54 0.30 -6.21
C LEU A 28 -2.68 -0.11 -7.68
N ARG A 29 -1.74 -0.90 -8.21
CA ARG A 29 -1.85 -1.44 -9.58
C ARG A 29 -3.05 -2.38 -9.73
N ARG A 30 -3.35 -3.20 -8.70
CA ARG A 30 -4.53 -4.09 -8.70
C ARG A 30 -5.85 -3.33 -8.61
N LEU A 31 -5.85 -2.15 -7.97
CA LEU A 31 -7.02 -1.27 -7.90
C LEU A 31 -7.36 -0.60 -9.24
N GLY A 32 -6.46 -0.58 -10.22
CA GLY A 32 -6.74 0.05 -11.51
C GLY A 32 -6.79 1.59 -11.45
N PRO A 33 -7.75 2.25 -12.14
CA PRO A 33 -7.82 3.72 -12.20
C PRO A 33 -7.86 4.44 -10.84
N PRO A 34 -8.63 3.98 -9.82
CA PRO A 34 -8.58 4.54 -8.46
C PRO A 34 -7.19 4.55 -7.84
N GLY A 35 -6.37 3.54 -8.11
CA GLY A 35 -5.01 3.45 -7.57
C GLY A 35 -4.08 4.55 -8.06
N ARG A 36 -4.34 5.11 -9.26
CA ARG A 36 -3.57 6.24 -9.84
C ARG A 36 -3.87 7.57 -9.16
N LEU A 37 -5.02 7.69 -8.50
CA LEU A 37 -5.42 8.92 -7.80
C LEU A 37 -4.68 9.08 -6.46
N LEU A 38 -4.25 7.97 -5.86
CA LEU A 38 -3.63 7.92 -4.53
C LEU A 38 -2.13 8.25 -4.54
N VAL A 39 -1.45 8.03 -5.67
CA VAL A 39 -0.03 8.36 -5.85
C VAL A 39 0.17 8.92 -7.24
N ARG A 40 0.37 10.23 -7.32
CA ARG A 40 0.51 11.00 -8.56
C ARG A 40 1.99 11.21 -8.89
N ARG A 41 2.28 11.39 -10.18
CA ARG A 41 3.66 11.66 -10.64
C ARG A 41 4.26 12.94 -10.05
N GLY A 42 3.42 13.91 -9.69
CA GLY A 42 3.83 15.19 -9.09
C GLY A 42 3.98 15.17 -7.56
N ASP A 43 3.73 14.04 -6.90
CA ASP A 43 3.80 14.02 -5.44
C ASP A 43 5.23 14.26 -4.93
N PRO A 44 5.39 14.91 -3.75
CA PRO A 44 6.69 15.15 -3.15
C PRO A 44 7.53 13.88 -3.03
N ALA A 45 8.84 13.98 -3.26
CA ALA A 45 9.76 12.83 -3.19
C ALA A 45 9.70 12.11 -1.83
N ALA A 46 9.53 12.87 -0.73
CA ALA A 46 9.33 12.32 0.61
C ALA A 46 8.05 11.47 0.72
N PHE A 47 6.93 11.93 0.14
CA PHE A 47 5.69 11.16 0.10
C PHE A 47 5.86 9.88 -0.71
N ARG A 48 6.49 9.96 -1.89
CA ARG A 48 6.78 8.79 -2.73
C ARG A 48 7.69 7.78 -2.02
N ALA A 49 8.67 8.26 -1.24
CA ALA A 49 9.55 7.40 -0.44
C ALA A 49 8.81 6.73 0.73
N LEU A 50 7.86 7.43 1.36
CA LEU A 50 6.97 6.86 2.37
C LEU A 50 6.10 5.75 1.76
N VAL A 51 5.39 6.06 0.67
CA VAL A 51 4.54 5.11 -0.07
C VAL A 51 5.30 3.85 -0.49
N ALA A 52 6.56 3.99 -0.90
CA ALA A 52 7.41 2.86 -1.28
C ALA A 52 7.74 1.91 -0.11
N GLN A 53 7.63 2.38 1.14
CA GLN A 53 7.86 1.61 2.35
C GLN A 53 6.56 0.99 2.91
N CYS A 54 5.39 1.51 2.52
CA CYS A 54 4.10 1.01 2.96
C CYS A 54 3.81 -0.42 2.47
N LEU A 55 3.18 -1.21 3.35
CA LEU A 55 2.73 -2.57 3.10
C LEU A 55 1.21 -2.65 3.28
N VAL A 56 0.58 -3.46 2.44
CA VAL A 56 -0.85 -3.83 2.54
C VAL A 56 -0.90 -5.31 2.92
N CYS A 57 -1.61 -5.60 4.01
CA CYS A 57 -1.74 -6.96 4.54
C CYS A 57 -3.20 -7.40 4.43
N VAL A 58 -3.43 -8.60 3.88
CA VAL A 58 -4.76 -9.20 3.74
C VAL A 58 -4.86 -10.35 4.73
N PRO A 59 -5.73 -10.27 5.75
CA PRO A 59 -5.87 -11.35 6.73
C PRO A 59 -6.55 -12.58 6.11
N TRP A 60 -6.40 -13.72 6.77
CA TRP A 60 -7.15 -14.92 6.45
C TRP A 60 -8.65 -14.66 6.64
N GLY A 61 -9.48 -15.14 5.71
CA GLY A 61 -10.93 -14.91 5.75
C GLY A 61 -11.38 -13.50 5.34
N ALA A 62 -10.47 -12.63 4.87
CA ALA A 62 -10.87 -11.35 4.30
C ALA A 62 -11.81 -11.55 3.10
N ARG A 63 -12.96 -10.89 3.13
CA ARG A 63 -13.84 -10.81 1.96
C ARG A 63 -13.21 -9.88 0.92
N PRO A 64 -13.41 -10.16 -0.39
CA PRO A 64 -12.95 -9.26 -1.43
C PRO A 64 -13.57 -7.87 -1.23
N PRO A 65 -12.83 -6.79 -1.52
CA PRO A 65 -13.39 -5.45 -1.49
C PRO A 65 -14.52 -5.34 -2.53
N PRO A 66 -15.54 -4.49 -2.28
CA PRO A 66 -16.60 -4.25 -3.25
C PRO A 66 -16.02 -3.77 -4.57
N ALA A 67 -16.71 -4.08 -5.68
CA ALA A 67 -16.22 -3.87 -7.05
C ALA A 67 -15.81 -2.41 -7.35
N ALA A 68 -16.35 -1.45 -6.61
CA ALA A 68 -16.03 -0.03 -6.72
C ALA A 68 -15.61 0.55 -5.36
N PRO A 69 -14.33 0.50 -5.00
CA PRO A 69 -13.84 1.15 -3.79
C PRO A 69 -13.85 2.68 -3.96
N CYS A 70 -14.50 3.39 -3.04
CA CYS A 70 -14.46 4.85 -2.97
C CYS A 70 -13.35 5.29 -2.01
N PHE A 71 -12.40 6.10 -2.50
CA PHE A 71 -11.36 6.70 -1.68
C PHE A 71 -11.76 8.12 -1.31
N ARG A 72 -11.97 8.37 -0.02
CA ARG A 72 -12.27 9.70 0.52
C ARG A 72 -11.08 10.18 1.34
N GLN A 73 -10.45 11.28 0.90
CA GLN A 73 -9.46 11.97 1.71
C GLN A 73 -10.19 12.66 2.88
N VAL A 74 -9.88 12.22 4.11
CA VAL A 74 -10.54 12.70 5.34
C VAL A 74 -9.73 13.79 6.07
N SER A 75 -8.60 14.20 5.49
CA SER A 75 -7.67 15.20 6.06
C SER A 75 -7.36 16.26 5.00
N CYS A 76 -7.17 17.52 5.39
CA CYS A 76 -7.13 18.66 4.48
C CYS A 76 -6.04 18.53 3.38
N PRO A 77 -6.33 18.96 2.13
CA PRO A 77 -5.28 19.37 1.22
C PRO A 77 -4.71 20.69 1.73
N GLN A 78 -3.41 20.75 1.91
CA GLN A 78 -2.69 21.98 2.25
C GLN A 78 -2.23 22.65 0.96
#